data_AF-A0A317MXN4-F1
#
_entry.id   AF-A0A317MXN4-F1
#
_cell.length_a   1.000
_cell.length_b   1.000
_cell.length_c   1.000
_cell.angle_alpha   90.00
_cell.angle_beta   90.00
_cell.angle_gamma   90.00
#
_symmetry.space_group_name_H-M   'P 1'
#
loop_
_entity.id
_entity.type
_entity.pdbx_description
1 polymer ?
#
loop_
_entity_poly.entity_id
_entity_poly.type
_entity_poly.pdbx_seq_one_letter_code
_entity_poly.pdbx_strand_id
1 'polypeptide(L)'
;MNAAEWHSACERVRALDRRLDELMTQTDAEPALAAIEAACSERRQLLTSLFPVPAGVPAEAVHRFIDTEQQASEALQARIGGARDAIGERLRGLMRGAQARRAYAGR
;
A
#
# COMPACT_ATOMS: atom_id res chain seq x y z
N MET A 1 23.17 -11.90 -6.26
CA MET A 1 21.95 -12.68 -5.98
C MET A 1 21.92 -13.88 -6.92
N ASN A 2 21.64 -15.08 -6.44
CA ASN A 2 21.40 -16.29 -7.25
C ASN A 2 19.89 -16.55 -7.44
N ALA A 3 19.51 -17.57 -8.22
CA ALA A 3 18.10 -17.86 -8.49
C ALA A 3 17.27 -18.19 -7.23
N ALA A 4 17.85 -18.91 -6.26
CA ALA A 4 17.16 -19.24 -5.01
C ALA A 4 16.94 -17.99 -4.13
N GLU A 5 17.95 -17.12 -4.05
CA GLU A 5 17.87 -15.83 -3.36
C GLU A 5 16.84 -14.89 -4.03
N TRP A 6 16.75 -14.91 -5.37
CA TRP A 6 15.74 -14.17 -6.12
C TRP A 6 14.32 -14.64 -5.76
N HIS A 7 14.07 -15.95 -5.76
CA HIS A 7 12.77 -16.49 -5.34
C HIS A 7 12.45 -16.17 -3.88
N SER A 8 13.43 -16.25 -2.99
CA SER A 8 13.26 -15.86 -1.58
C SER A 8 12.91 -14.37 -1.44
N ALA A 9 13.56 -13.50 -2.21
CA ALA A 9 13.23 -12.08 -2.26
C ALA A 9 11.81 -11.82 -2.80
N CYS A 10 11.37 -12.54 -3.84
CA CYS A 10 9.97 -12.47 -4.31
C CYS A 10 8.96 -12.88 -3.23
N GLU A 11 9.22 -13.95 -2.48
CA GLU A 11 8.34 -14.37 -1.37
C GLU A 11 8.30 -13.35 -0.23
N ARG A 12 9.43 -12.68 0.04
CA ARG A 12 9.48 -11.57 1.00
C ARG A 12 8.67 -10.36 0.54
N VAL A 13 8.68 -10.02 -0.76
CA VAL A 13 7.80 -8.97 -1.30
C VAL A 13 6.33 -9.31 -1.06
N ARG A 14 5.92 -10.55 -1.37
CA ARG A 14 4.55 -11.02 -1.12
C ARG A 14 4.14 -10.99 0.35
N ALA A 15 5.07 -11.28 1.25
CA ALA A 15 4.84 -11.14 2.69
C ALA A 15 4.64 -9.68 3.10
N LEU A 16 5.40 -8.74 2.52
CA LEU A 16 5.22 -7.31 2.74
C LEU A 16 3.88 -6.81 2.19
N ASP A 17 3.44 -7.30 1.04
CA ASP A 17 2.14 -6.93 0.47
C ASP A 17 0.98 -7.35 1.38
N ARG A 18 1.02 -8.58 1.92
CA ARG A 18 0.02 -9.04 2.91
C ARG A 18 0.05 -8.19 4.18
N ARG A 19 1.23 -7.85 4.68
CA ARG A 19 1.38 -7.00 5.86
C ARG A 19 0.85 -5.58 5.62
N LEU A 20 1.10 -5.00 4.44
CA LEU A 20 0.52 -3.72 4.05
C LEU A 20 -1.00 -3.79 4.02
N ASP A 21 -1.56 -4.87 3.49
CA ASP A 21 -3.00 -5.10 3.45
C ASP A 21 -3.62 -5.15 4.86
N GLU A 22 -2.97 -5.87 5.78
CA GLU A 22 -3.35 -5.94 7.19
C GLU A 22 -3.26 -4.57 7.88
N LEU A 23 -2.13 -3.87 7.73
CA LEU A 23 -1.93 -2.54 8.34
C LEU A 23 -2.97 -1.53 7.87
N MET A 24 -3.37 -1.59 6.59
CA MET A 24 -4.41 -0.72 6.04
C MET A 24 -5.82 -1.03 6.57
N THR A 25 -6.05 -2.19 7.18
CA THR A 25 -7.31 -2.50 7.87
C THR A 25 -7.33 -2.10 9.33
N GLN A 26 -6.17 -1.76 9.91
CA GLN A 26 -6.07 -1.35 11.32
C GLN A 26 -6.55 0.10 11.50
N THR A 27 -7.31 0.33 12.58
CA THR A 27 -8.01 1.60 12.83
C THR A 27 -7.17 2.64 13.56
N ASP A 28 -6.04 2.26 14.17
CA ASP A 28 -5.18 3.18 14.93
C ASP A 28 -4.25 3.97 14.00
N ALA A 29 -4.66 5.20 13.70
CA ALA A 29 -4.13 6.00 12.61
C ALA A 29 -2.63 6.34 12.70
N GLU A 30 -2.08 6.53 13.90
CA GLU A 30 -0.71 7.04 14.08
C GLU A 30 0.36 5.93 14.05
N PRO A 31 0.26 4.84 14.84
CA PRO A 31 1.21 3.73 14.74
C PRO A 31 1.06 2.95 13.42
N ALA A 32 -0.14 2.88 12.85
CA ALA A 32 -0.35 2.22 11.56
C ALA A 32 0.33 2.98 10.41
N LEU A 33 0.31 4.32 10.41
CA LEU A 33 0.92 5.11 9.34
C LEU A 33 2.43 4.91 9.26
N ALA A 34 3.14 5.01 10.40
CA ALA A 34 4.58 4.78 10.46
C ALA A 34 4.94 3.34 10.02
N ALA A 35 4.13 2.35 10.39
CA ALA A 35 4.33 0.97 9.97
C ALA A 35 4.09 0.78 8.45
N ILE A 36 3.08 1.45 7.87
CA ILE A 36 2.80 1.44 6.44
C ILE A 36 3.95 2.08 5.66
N GLU A 37 4.46 3.22 6.10
CA GLU A 37 5.61 3.89 5.46
C GLU A 37 6.86 3.03 5.50
N ALA A 38 7.16 2.41 6.64
CA ALA A 38 8.29 1.48 6.78
C ALA A 38 8.16 0.28 5.82
N ALA A 39 6.98 -0.35 5.76
CA ALA A 39 6.73 -1.48 4.88
C ALA A 39 6.80 -1.09 3.38
N CYS A 40 6.27 0.07 2.99
CA CYS A 40 6.40 0.62 1.63
C CYS A 40 7.86 0.90 1.25
N SER A 41 8.66 1.40 2.22
CA SER A 41 10.09 1.64 2.01
C SER A 41 10.86 0.34 1.80
N GLU A 42 10.66 -0.65 2.68
CA GLU A 42 11.26 -1.97 2.56
C GLU A 42 10.88 -2.65 1.24
N ARG A 43 9.60 -2.59 0.86
CA ARG A 43 9.10 -3.15 -0.39
C ARG A 43 9.82 -2.55 -1.60
N ARG A 44 9.97 -1.22 -1.67
CA ARG A 44 10.69 -0.56 -2.77
C ARG A 44 12.15 -0.99 -2.86
N GLN A 45 12.84 -1.09 -1.73
CA GLN A 45 14.23 -1.54 -1.70
C GLN A 45 14.35 -2.98 -2.22
N LEU A 46 13.44 -3.85 -1.78
CA LEU A 46 13.44 -5.25 -2.16
C LEU A 46 13.10 -5.44 -3.66
N LEU A 47 12.08 -4.75 -4.17
CA LEU A 47 11.75 -4.74 -5.60
C LEU A 47 12.91 -4.26 -6.46
N THR A 48 13.63 -3.21 -6.01
CA THR A 48 14.81 -2.71 -6.73
C THR A 48 15.92 -3.77 -6.75
N SER A 49 16.10 -4.49 -5.64
CA SER A 49 17.12 -5.54 -5.53
C SER A 49 16.87 -6.77 -6.41
N LEU A 50 15.63 -6.95 -6.90
CA LEU A 50 15.28 -8.04 -7.82
C LEU A 50 15.87 -7.86 -9.23
N PHE A 51 16.42 -6.67 -9.51
CA PHE A 51 17.04 -6.34 -10.79
C PHE A 51 18.52 -5.99 -10.62
N PRO A 52 19.41 -6.48 -11.52
CA PRO A 52 19.12 -7.35 -12.67
C PRO A 52 18.75 -8.80 -12.24
N VAL A 53 17.91 -9.45 -13.04
CA VAL A 53 17.49 -10.84 -12.78
C VAL A 53 18.70 -11.77 -12.96
N PRO A 54 19.00 -12.64 -11.98
CA PRO A 54 20.15 -13.54 -12.08
C PRO A 54 19.93 -14.66 -13.09
N ALA A 55 21.04 -15.16 -13.64
CA ALA A 55 21.02 -16.33 -14.52
C ALA A 55 20.41 -17.55 -13.80
N GLY A 56 19.64 -18.34 -14.54
CA GLY A 56 18.95 -19.53 -14.01
C GLY A 56 17.53 -19.26 -13.49
N VAL A 57 17.07 -18.01 -13.43
CA VAL A 57 15.65 -17.70 -13.21
C VAL A 57 14.91 -17.81 -14.55
N PRO A 58 13.87 -18.65 -14.66
CA PRO A 58 13.07 -18.74 -15.88
C PRO A 58 12.33 -17.44 -16.18
N ALA A 59 12.32 -17.00 -17.44
CA ALA A 59 11.59 -15.79 -17.86
C ALA A 59 10.10 -15.83 -17.48
N GLU A 60 9.48 -17.01 -17.53
CA GLU A 60 8.09 -17.20 -17.10
C GLU A 60 7.88 -16.86 -15.61
N ALA A 61 8.84 -17.24 -14.75
CA ALA A 61 8.76 -16.91 -13.32
C ALA A 61 8.87 -15.40 -13.08
N VAL A 62 9.70 -14.72 -13.88
CA VAL A 62 9.82 -13.25 -13.84
C VAL A 62 8.52 -12.59 -14.27
N HIS A 63 7.95 -13.00 -15.41
CA HIS A 63 6.69 -12.43 -15.89
C HIS A 63 5.55 -12.66 -14.90
N ARG A 64 5.40 -13.88 -14.38
CA ARG A 64 4.39 -14.19 -13.37
C ARG A 64 4.54 -13.35 -12.12
N PHE A 65 5.78 -13.10 -11.67
CA PHE A 65 6.05 -12.21 -10.55
C PHE A 65 5.63 -10.78 -10.87
N ILE A 66 6.02 -10.23 -12.02
CA ILE A 66 5.64 -8.88 -12.45
C ILE A 66 4.12 -8.71 -12.52
N ASP A 67 3.40 -9.66 -13.14
CA ASP A 67 1.95 -9.61 -13.25
C ASP A 67 1.28 -9.61 -11.88
N THR A 68 1.79 -10.44 -10.96
CA THR A 68 1.27 -10.52 -9.58
C THR A 68 1.52 -9.21 -8.83
N GLU A 69 2.71 -8.64 -8.93
CA GLU A 69 3.07 -7.39 -8.27
C GLU A 69 2.32 -6.18 -8.85
N GLN A 70 2.02 -6.20 -10.15
CA GLN A 70 1.20 -5.17 -10.79
C GLN A 70 -0.22 -5.21 -10.23
N GLN A 71 -0.85 -6.39 -10.19
CA GLN A 71 -2.20 -6.54 -9.61
C GLN A 71 -2.24 -6.12 -8.13
N ALA A 72 -1.23 -6.50 -7.35
CA ALA A 72 -1.13 -6.08 -5.94
C ALA A 72 -1.01 -4.56 -5.80
N SER A 73 -0.21 -3.93 -6.67
CA SER A 73 -0.02 -2.46 -6.66
C SER A 73 -1.29 -1.71 -7.07
N GLU A 74 -2.03 -2.21 -8.06
CA GLU A 74 -3.32 -1.66 -8.49
C GLU A 74 -4.37 -1.75 -7.37
N ALA A 75 -4.46 -2.90 -6.70
CA ALA A 75 -5.37 -3.09 -5.56
C ALA A 75 -5.03 -2.15 -4.39
N LEU A 76 -3.74 -2.02 -4.06
CA LEU A 76 -3.26 -1.09 -3.03
C LEU A 76 -3.63 0.36 -3.37
N GLN A 77 -3.41 0.77 -4.62
CA GLN A 77 -3.73 2.12 -5.07
C GLN A 77 -5.23 2.41 -4.98
N ALA A 78 -6.09 1.46 -5.38
CA ALA A 78 -7.54 1.59 -5.25
C ALA A 78 -7.98 1.76 -3.79
N ARG A 79 -7.39 1.01 -2.86
CA ARG A 79 -7.67 1.14 -1.42
C ARG A 79 -7.27 2.50 -0.87
N ILE A 80 -6.06 2.99 -1.20
CA ILE A 80 -5.60 4.31 -0.80
C ILE A 80 -6.52 5.41 -1.35
N GLY A 81 -6.94 5.28 -2.62
CA GLY A 81 -7.90 6.19 -3.24
C GLY A 81 -9.23 6.24 -2.46
N GLY A 82 -9.83 5.08 -2.20
CA GLY A 82 -11.08 5.00 -1.44
C GLY A 82 -10.98 5.55 -0.02
N ALA A 83 -9.86 5.31 0.67
CA ALA A 83 -9.63 5.88 2.01
C ALA A 83 -9.55 7.41 1.97
N ARG A 84 -8.84 7.98 0.98
CA ARG A 84 -8.75 9.44 0.79
C ARG A 84 -10.12 10.07 0.51
N ASP A 85 -10.93 9.42 -0.32
CA ASP A 85 -12.27 9.90 -0.65
C ASP A 85 -13.20 9.89 0.57
N ALA A 86 -13.15 8.83 1.39
CA ALA A 86 -13.91 8.72 2.62
C ALA A 86 -13.54 9.81 3.65
N ILE A 87 -12.23 10.08 3.81
CA ILE A 87 -11.74 11.18 4.65
C ILE A 87 -12.24 12.53 4.11
N GLY A 88 -12.12 12.75 2.79
CA GLY A 88 -12.60 13.97 2.14
C GLY A 88 -14.08 14.22 2.37
N GLU A 89 -14.92 13.19 2.27
CA GLU A 89 -16.37 13.30 2.53
C GLU A 89 -16.66 13.60 3.99
N ARG A 90 -15.97 12.95 4.92
CA ARG A 90 -16.12 13.22 6.36
C ARG A 90 -15.75 14.67 6.71
N LEU A 91 -14.66 15.20 6.16
CA LEU A 91 -14.24 16.58 6.35
C LEU A 91 -15.27 17.57 5.77
N ARG A 92 -15.79 17.31 4.57
CA ARG A 92 -16.89 18.12 3.98
C ARG A 92 -18.13 18.12 4.86
N GLY A 93 -18.51 16.97 5.41
CA GLY A 93 -19.62 16.86 6.37
C GLY A 93 -19.41 17.69 7.63
N LEU A 94 -18.21 17.65 8.23
CA LEU A 94 -17.85 18.45 9.40
C LEU A 94 -17.90 19.96 9.11
N MET A 95 -17.38 20.40 7.96
CA MET A 95 -17.44 21.79 7.54
C MET A 95 -18.88 22.28 7.37
N ARG A 96 -19.73 21.49 6.69
CA ARG A 96 -21.16 21.80 6.54
C ARG A 96 -21.88 21.88 7.89
N GLY A 97 -21.60 20.96 8.81
CA GLY A 97 -22.15 20.98 10.17
C GLY A 97 -21.67 22.18 11.00
N ALA A 98 -20.42 22.62 10.83
CA ALA A 98 -19.90 23.82 11.46
C ALA A 98 -20.56 25.10 10.91
N GLN A 99 -20.76 25.17 9.59
CA GLN A 99 -21.48 26.27 8.94
C GLN A 99 -22.93 26.35 9.41
N ALA A 100 -23.64 25.22 9.47
CA ALA A 100 -25.02 25.16 9.97
C ALA A 100 -25.10 25.68 11.41
N ARG A 101 -24.22 25.22 12.31
CA ARG A 101 -24.19 25.68 13.70
C ARG A 101 -23.98 27.19 13.82
N ARG A 102 -23.09 27.79 13.02
CA ARG A 102 -22.90 29.25 12.99
C ARG A 102 -24.13 30.00 12.49
N ALA A 103 -24.81 29.47 11.46
CA ALA A 103 -26.02 30.08 10.92
C ALA A 103 -27.19 30.09 11.92
N TYR A 104 -27.31 29.05 12.75
CA TYR A 104 -28.38 28.95 13.75
C TYR A 104 -28.04 29.59 15.11
N ALA A 105 -26.76 29.75 15.46
CA ALA A 105 -26.34 30.41 16.71
C ALA A 105 -26.33 31.95 16.68
N GLY A 106 -26.60 32.55 15.50
CA GLY A 106 -26.70 34.00 15.31
C GLY A 106 -28.14 34.55 15.37
N ARG A 107 -29.11 33.75 15.83
CA ARG A 107 -30.48 34.15 16.19
C ARG A 107 -30.68 33.98 17.69
#